data_AF-A0A933MEY3-F1
#
_entry.id   AF-A0A933MEY3-F1
#
_cell.length_a   1.000
_cell.length_b   1.000
_cell.length_c   1.000
_cell.angle_alpha   90.00
_cell.angle_beta   90.00
_cell.angle_gamma   90.00
#
_symmetry.space_group_name_H-M   'P 1'
#
loop_
_entity.id
_entity.type
_entity.pdbx_description
1 polymer ?
#
loop_
_entity_poly.entity_id
_entity_poly.type
_entity_poly.pdbx_seq_one_letter_code
_entity_poly.pdbx_strand_id
1 'polypeptide(L)'
;MVLAAALEPIMGAVSDAHKTKKPFLIFFTILCCIFTGFMGMSKGLFWGLVFFVIANFGYQLASVFYNSLLLDISNQKDVGRISGYGVALGYLGTISGLLLVRPFVLKMGRQAAFIPTALLFFLFSLPCFLFVKEKRSKESFSILQLKFLEAFQRIRDTFVDSKKYPHLIKFLLAAFIFLNAVNTTIIFMSVYTKKVLGFTDAQLVSFYIFS
;
A
#
# COMPACT_ATOMS: atom_id res chain seq x y z
N MET A 1 5.51 -9.52 -5.63
CA MET A 1 4.05 -9.64 -5.48
C MET A 1 3.64 -10.99 -4.88
N VAL A 2 4.12 -12.14 -5.38
CA VAL A 2 3.79 -13.47 -4.79
C VAL A 2 4.18 -13.58 -3.31
N LEU A 3 5.37 -13.10 -2.93
CA LEU A 3 5.82 -13.09 -1.53
C LEU A 3 4.92 -12.22 -0.64
N ALA A 4 4.57 -11.00 -1.09
CA ALA A 4 3.65 -10.13 -0.36
C ALA A 4 2.27 -10.81 -0.22
N ALA A 5 1.71 -11.36 -1.30
CA ALA A 5 0.43 -12.05 -1.28
C ALA A 5 0.42 -13.29 -0.35
N ALA A 6 1.54 -13.99 -0.19
CA ALA A 6 1.65 -15.11 0.75
C ALA A 6 1.77 -14.65 2.21
N LEU A 7 2.40 -13.49 2.44
CA LEU A 7 2.64 -12.93 3.78
C LEU A 7 1.49 -12.02 4.25
N GLU A 8 0.69 -11.46 3.35
CA GLU A 8 -0.45 -10.59 3.66
C GLU A 8 -1.49 -11.27 4.58
N PRO A 9 -1.92 -12.54 4.35
CA PRO A 9 -2.82 -13.22 5.28
C PRO A 9 -2.21 -13.45 6.66
N ILE A 10 -0.90 -13.71 6.71
CA ILE A 10 -0.16 -13.90 7.97
C ILE A 10 -0.08 -12.58 8.72
N MET A 11 0.30 -11.51 8.03
CA MET A 11 0.42 -10.17 8.61
C MET A 11 -0.96 -9.59 8.98
N GLY A 12 -2.01 -9.95 8.25
CA GLY A 12 -3.40 -9.69 8.61
C GLY A 12 -3.80 -10.42 9.89
N ALA A 13 -3.52 -11.72 10.00
CA ALA A 13 -3.74 -12.47 11.23
C ALA A 13 -2.92 -11.93 12.42
N VAL A 14 -1.68 -11.49 12.18
CA VAL A 14 -0.87 -10.77 13.18
C VAL A 14 -1.52 -9.45 13.55
N SER A 15 -2.00 -8.66 12.59
CA SER A 15 -2.69 -7.40 12.84
C SER A 15 -4.04 -7.57 13.57
N ASP A 16 -4.71 -8.70 13.38
CA ASP A 16 -5.97 -9.02 14.06
C ASP A 16 -5.72 -9.55 15.48
N ALA A 17 -4.62 -10.29 15.68
CA ALA A 17 -4.23 -10.85 16.97
C ALA A 17 -3.46 -9.85 17.86
N HIS A 18 -2.59 -9.02 17.27
CA HIS A 18 -1.88 -7.95 17.96
C HIS A 18 -2.68 -6.65 17.93
N LYS A 19 -2.96 -6.09 19.10
CA LYS A 19 -3.51 -4.72 19.25
C LYS A 19 -2.43 -3.63 19.20
N THR A 20 -1.28 -3.94 18.56
CA THR A 20 -0.12 -3.06 18.38
C THR A 20 0.36 -3.03 16.91
N LYS A 21 -0.47 -2.44 16.05
CA LYS A 21 -0.33 -2.22 14.61
C LYS A 21 0.63 -1.08 14.27
N LYS A 22 0.68 -0.03 15.10
CA LYS A 22 1.43 1.20 14.80
C LYS A 22 2.95 1.00 14.63
N PRO A 23 3.65 0.21 15.46
CA PRO A 23 5.09 -0.05 15.26
C PRO A 23 5.39 -0.76 13.94
N PHE A 24 4.55 -1.72 13.52
CA PHE A 24 4.70 -2.41 12.24
C PHE A 24 4.47 -1.46 11.06
N LEU A 25 3.44 -0.62 11.13
CA LEU A 25 3.19 0.42 10.13
C LEU A 25 4.42 1.34 9.97
N ILE A 26 5.00 1.81 11.08
CA ILE A 26 6.19 2.67 11.07
C ILE A 26 7.38 1.94 10.44
N PHE A 27 7.66 0.71 10.88
CA PHE A 27 8.78 -0.09 10.38
C PHE A 27 8.69 -0.30 8.86
N PHE A 28 7.56 -0.77 8.36
CA PHE A 28 7.38 -1.05 6.93
C PHE A 28 7.35 0.23 6.08
N THR A 29 6.83 1.34 6.62
CA THR A 29 6.88 2.64 5.93
C THR A 29 8.31 3.17 5.82
N ILE A 30 9.09 3.09 6.90
CA ILE A 30 10.51 3.49 6.89
C ILE A 30 11.29 2.60 5.91
N LEU A 31 11.06 1.29 5.94
CA LEU A 31 11.66 0.36 4.98
C LEU A 31 11.35 0.77 3.54
N CYS A 32 10.08 1.06 3.24
CA CYS A 32 9.66 1.56 1.93
C CYS A 32 10.39 2.84 1.53
N CYS A 33 10.48 3.83 2.42
CA CYS A 33 11.12 5.12 2.15
C CYS A 33 12.63 4.96 1.88
N ILE A 34 13.33 4.17 2.70
CA ILE A 34 14.78 3.94 2.55
C ILE A 34 15.09 3.31 1.19
N PHE A 35 14.39 2.23 0.85
CA PHE A 35 14.64 1.52 -0.40
C PHE A 35 14.18 2.33 -1.63
N THR A 36 13.14 3.16 -1.51
CA THR A 36 12.80 4.16 -2.53
C THR A 36 13.94 5.16 -2.72
N GLY A 37 14.55 5.65 -1.64
CA GLY A 37 15.73 6.52 -1.72
C GLY A 37 16.92 5.85 -2.41
N PHE A 38 17.20 4.58 -2.09
CA PHE A 38 18.27 3.81 -2.73
C PHE A 38 18.04 3.58 -4.23
N MET A 39 16.79 3.46 -4.69
CA MET A 39 16.51 3.46 -6.14
C MET A 39 17.00 4.74 -6.82
N GLY A 40 16.87 5.89 -6.16
CA GLY A 40 17.38 7.17 -6.66
C GLY A 40 18.89 7.24 -6.79
N MET A 41 19.64 6.38 -6.09
CA MET A 41 21.10 6.32 -6.13
C MET A 41 21.64 5.15 -6.96
N SER A 42 20.77 4.20 -7.34
CA SER A 42 21.16 2.98 -8.05
C SER A 42 21.58 3.29 -9.49
N LYS A 43 22.80 2.89 -9.87
CA LYS A 43 23.30 3.06 -11.24
C LYS A 43 22.99 1.87 -12.16
N GLY A 44 22.39 0.80 -11.64
CA GLY A 44 22.17 -0.45 -12.37
C GLY A 44 20.73 -0.95 -12.28
N LEU A 45 20.22 -1.47 -13.40
CA LEU A 45 18.85 -2.01 -13.49
C LEU A 45 18.59 -3.10 -12.44
N PHE A 46 19.53 -4.03 -12.27
CA PHE A 46 19.40 -5.13 -11.32
C PHE A 46 19.19 -4.63 -9.89
N TRP A 47 20.07 -3.76 -9.39
CA TRP A 47 19.95 -3.18 -8.05
C TRP A 47 18.72 -2.27 -7.91
N GLY A 48 18.37 -1.53 -8.97
CA GLY A 48 17.12 -0.75 -9.01
C GLY A 48 15.88 -1.63 -8.83
N LEU A 49 15.83 -2.79 -9.48
CA LEU A 49 14.75 -3.76 -9.33
C LEU A 49 14.72 -4.41 -7.95
N VAL A 50 15.89 -4.78 -7.41
CA VAL A 50 15.98 -5.33 -6.04
C VAL A 50 15.43 -4.34 -5.02
N PHE A 51 15.85 -3.08 -5.08
CA PHE A 51 15.35 -2.04 -4.18
C PHE A 51 13.85 -1.77 -4.39
N PHE A 52 13.39 -1.75 -5.65
CA PHE A 52 11.96 -1.64 -5.95
C PHE A 52 11.14 -2.77 -5.33
N VAL A 53 11.60 -4.02 -5.42
CA VAL A 53 10.90 -5.17 -4.83
C VAL A 53 10.79 -5.02 -3.32
N ILE A 54 11.85 -4.59 -2.65
CA ILE A 54 11.85 -4.41 -1.18
C ILE A 54 10.97 -3.23 -0.78
N ALA A 55 11.05 -2.10 -1.50
CA ALA A 55 10.21 -0.92 -1.26
C ALA A 55 8.72 -1.26 -1.44
N ASN A 56 8.38 -1.93 -2.55
CA ASN A 56 7.02 -2.37 -2.83
C ASN A 56 6.51 -3.38 -1.80
N PHE A 57 7.35 -4.31 -1.34
CA PHE A 57 7.01 -5.23 -0.26
C PHE A 57 6.69 -4.50 1.05
N GLY A 58 7.52 -3.53 1.43
CA GLY A 58 7.26 -2.67 2.60
C GLY A 58 5.94 -1.90 2.45
N TYR A 59 5.67 -1.32 1.29
CA TYR A 59 4.42 -0.61 1.01
C TYR A 59 3.18 -1.49 1.18
N GLN A 60 3.19 -2.71 0.62
CA GLN A 60 2.06 -3.64 0.72
C GLN A 60 1.78 -4.04 2.17
N LEU A 61 2.83 -4.38 2.93
CA LEU A 61 2.68 -4.75 4.33
C LEU A 61 2.24 -3.57 5.21
N ALA A 62 2.78 -2.37 4.96
CA ALA A 62 2.31 -1.15 5.63
C ALA A 62 0.81 -0.91 5.39
N SER A 63 0.32 -1.17 4.17
CA SER A 63 -1.09 -1.01 3.82
C SER A 63 -2.02 -1.90 4.66
N VAL A 64 -1.61 -3.15 4.96
CA VAL A 64 -2.36 -4.06 5.84
C VAL A 64 -2.59 -3.44 7.22
N PHE A 65 -1.52 -2.94 7.85
CA PHE A 65 -1.62 -2.29 9.16
C PHE A 65 -2.31 -0.93 9.11
N TYR A 66 -2.18 -0.18 8.02
CA TYR A 66 -2.89 1.08 7.81
C TYR A 66 -4.41 0.86 7.77
N ASN A 67 -4.86 -0.12 6.98
CA ASN A 67 -6.28 -0.45 6.85
C ASN A 67 -6.87 -0.98 8.16
N SER A 68 -6.10 -1.77 8.92
CA SER A 68 -6.57 -2.27 10.22
C SER A 68 -6.59 -1.20 11.31
N LEU A 69 -5.73 -0.19 11.24
CA LEU A 69 -5.70 0.96 12.16
C LEU A 69 -6.90 1.89 11.95
N LEU A 70 -7.44 1.95 10.72
CA LEU A 70 -8.66 2.70 10.42
C LEU A 70 -9.82 2.29 11.34
N LEU A 71 -9.95 1.00 11.64
CA LEU A 71 -11.00 0.47 12.51
C LEU A 71 -10.85 0.92 13.98
N ASP A 72 -9.63 1.30 14.41
CA ASP A 72 -9.40 1.76 15.78
C ASP A 72 -9.73 3.23 15.97
N ILE A 73 -9.61 4.03 14.89
CA ILE A 73 -9.84 5.48 14.86
C ILE A 73 -11.25 5.87 14.39
N SER A 74 -12.02 4.91 13.86
CA SER A 74 -13.37 5.14 13.35
C SER A 74 -14.44 4.44 14.19
N ASN A 75 -15.63 5.02 14.21
CA ASN A 75 -16.83 4.37 14.75
C ASN A 75 -17.50 3.57 13.63
N GLN A 76 -18.23 2.49 13.95
CA GLN A 76 -18.92 1.65 12.95
C GLN A 76 -19.80 2.45 11.96
N LYS A 77 -20.37 3.58 12.41
CA LYS A 77 -21.23 4.45 11.59
C LYS A 77 -20.43 5.36 10.63
N ASP A 78 -19.17 5.65 10.94
CA ASP A 78 -18.36 6.64 10.25
C ASP A 78 -17.20 6.05 9.43
N VAL A 79 -16.94 4.74 9.54
CA VAL A 79 -15.83 4.06 8.84
C VAL A 79 -15.82 4.38 7.35
N GLY A 80 -16.98 4.32 6.69
CA GLY A 80 -17.12 4.60 5.27
C GLY A 80 -16.78 6.04 4.90
N ARG A 81 -17.17 7.02 5.74
CA ARG A 81 -16.86 8.44 5.52
C ARG A 81 -15.39 8.73 5.73
N ILE A 82 -14.80 8.20 6.80
CA ILE A 82 -13.38 8.39 7.12
C ILE A 82 -12.50 7.73 6.05
N SER A 83 -12.86 6.52 5.62
CA SER A 83 -12.21 5.85 4.48
C SER A 83 -12.31 6.69 3.20
N GLY A 84 -13.51 7.21 2.90
CA GLY A 84 -13.75 8.07 1.74
C GLY A 84 -12.90 9.34 1.76
N TYR A 85 -12.76 10.01 2.90
CA TYR A 85 -11.84 11.14 3.05
C TYR A 85 -10.38 10.73 2.85
N GLY A 86 -9.98 9.56 3.35
CA GLY A 86 -8.65 9.00 3.13
C GLY A 86 -8.34 8.79 1.64
N VAL A 87 -9.30 8.22 0.90
CA VAL A 87 -9.18 8.02 -0.56
C VAL A 87 -9.11 9.35 -1.30
N ALA A 88 -9.99 10.31 -0.97
CA ALA A 88 -9.99 11.64 -1.58
C ALA A 88 -8.67 12.39 -1.35
N LEU A 89 -8.16 12.37 -0.11
CA LEU A 89 -6.85 12.92 0.23
C LEU A 89 -5.71 12.18 -0.49
N GLY A 90 -5.84 10.88 -0.71
CA GLY A 90 -4.90 10.09 -1.51
C GLY A 90 -4.81 10.54 -2.97
N TYR A 91 -5.95 10.84 -3.60
CA TYR A 91 -5.98 11.41 -4.95
C TYR A 91 -5.36 12.81 -5.00
N LEU A 92 -5.69 13.69 -4.04
CA LEU A 92 -5.04 15.00 -3.91
C LEU A 92 -3.53 14.88 -3.66
N GLY A 93 -3.11 13.90 -2.86
CA GLY A 93 -1.72 13.55 -2.62
C GLY A 93 -0.99 13.11 -3.88
N THR A 94 -1.67 12.37 -4.76
CA THR A 94 -1.10 11.93 -6.05
C THR A 94 -0.84 13.12 -6.97
N ILE A 95 -1.81 14.04 -7.10
CA ILE A 95 -1.67 15.24 -7.93
C ILE A 95 -0.58 16.17 -7.38
N SER A 96 -0.64 16.47 -6.07
CA SER A 96 0.35 17.34 -5.42
C SER A 96 1.75 16.75 -5.44
N GLY A 97 1.90 15.45 -5.18
CA GLY A 97 3.17 14.73 -5.28
C GLY A 97 3.77 14.82 -6.68
N LEU A 98 2.96 14.61 -7.73
CA LEU A 98 3.41 14.72 -9.11
C LEU A 98 3.92 16.14 -9.43
N LEU A 99 3.20 17.18 -8.99
CA LEU A 99 3.58 18.57 -9.19
C LEU A 99 4.86 18.94 -8.42
N LEU A 100 5.01 18.49 -7.17
CA LEU A 100 6.19 18.76 -6.34
C LEU A 100 7.45 18.07 -6.86
N VAL A 101 7.31 16.87 -7.43
CA VAL A 101 8.44 16.07 -7.94
C VAL A 101 8.84 16.47 -9.36
N ARG A 102 7.90 16.97 -10.18
CA ARG A 102 8.11 17.41 -11.57
C ARG A 102 9.38 18.25 -11.81
N PRO A 103 9.69 19.32 -11.05
CA PRO A 103 10.88 20.14 -11.31
C PRO A 103 12.20 19.36 -11.16
N PHE A 104 12.26 18.39 -10.25
CA PHE A 104 13.44 17.53 -10.07
C PHE A 104 13.64 16.61 -11.28
N VAL A 105 12.54 16.03 -11.78
CA VAL A 105 12.57 15.15 -12.96
C VAL A 105 13.00 15.89 -14.22
N LEU A 106 12.50 17.11 -14.43
CA LEU A 106 12.84 17.91 -15.62
C LEU A 106 14.31 18.33 -15.63
N LYS A 107 14.91 18.63 -14.48
CA LYS A 107 16.30 19.11 -14.39
C LYS A 107 17.34 17.99 -14.31
N MET A 108 17.03 16.90 -13.59
CA MET A 108 18.00 15.87 -13.21
C MET A 108 17.63 14.47 -13.75
N GLY A 109 16.57 14.38 -14.56
CA GLY A 109 16.07 13.12 -15.12
C GLY A 109 15.17 12.34 -14.15
N ARG A 110 14.57 11.26 -14.67
CA ARG A 110 13.54 10.47 -13.94
C ARG A 110 14.04 9.88 -12.62
N GLN A 111 15.32 9.56 -12.53
CA GLN A 111 15.91 8.99 -11.32
C GLN A 111 15.86 9.97 -10.13
N ALA A 112 15.89 11.27 -10.39
CA ALA A 112 15.76 12.29 -9.35
C ALA A 112 14.35 12.34 -8.74
N ALA A 113 13.36 11.63 -9.29
CA ALA A 113 12.03 11.54 -8.68
C ALA A 113 12.04 10.80 -7.34
N PHE A 114 12.93 9.81 -7.19
CA PHE A 114 12.85 8.85 -6.09
C PHE A 114 13.16 9.45 -4.72
N ILE A 115 14.18 10.30 -4.61
CA ILE A 115 14.58 10.92 -3.34
C ILE A 115 13.48 11.88 -2.82
N PRO A 116 12.97 12.85 -3.61
CA PRO A 116 11.86 13.68 -3.18
C PRO A 116 10.61 12.87 -2.87
N THR A 117 10.31 11.81 -3.63
CA THR A 117 9.15 10.94 -3.36
C THR A 117 9.30 10.25 -2.01
N ALA A 118 10.46 9.69 -1.69
CA ALA A 118 10.73 9.07 -0.40
C ALA A 118 10.60 10.06 0.76
N LEU A 119 11.12 11.28 0.58
CA LEU A 119 11.03 12.34 1.59
C LEU A 119 9.59 12.81 1.80
N LEU A 120 8.85 13.05 0.72
CA LEU A 120 7.44 13.45 0.79
C LEU A 120 6.60 12.35 1.44
N PHE A 121 6.79 11.09 1.04
CA PHE A 121 6.05 9.97 1.63
C PHE A 121 6.34 9.84 3.12
N PHE A 122 7.60 9.95 3.54
CA PHE A 122 7.96 9.96 4.95
C PHE A 122 7.34 11.15 5.69
N LEU A 123 7.47 12.36 5.16
CA LEU A 123 6.95 13.60 5.75
C LEU A 123 5.42 13.52 5.96
N PHE A 124 4.67 13.06 4.95
CA PHE A 124 3.22 12.91 5.03
C PHE A 124 2.77 11.71 5.88
N SER A 125 3.66 10.75 6.15
CA SER A 125 3.40 9.67 7.10
C SER A 125 3.57 10.07 8.57
N LEU A 126 4.37 11.11 8.86
CA LEU A 126 4.63 11.58 10.23
C LEU A 126 3.37 11.97 11.02
N PRO A 127 2.37 12.68 10.45
CA PRO A 127 1.14 12.96 11.17
C PRO A 127 0.44 11.68 11.65
N CYS A 128 0.43 10.62 10.83
CA CYS A 128 -0.10 9.33 11.24
C CYS A 128 0.70 8.76 12.43
N PHE A 129 2.02 8.82 12.38
CA PHE A 129 2.89 8.28 13.42
C PHE A 129 2.86 9.08 14.73
N LEU A 130 2.53 10.36 14.69
CA LEU A 130 2.51 11.20 15.88
C LEU A 130 1.11 11.29 16.49
N PHE A 131 0.08 11.51 15.66
CA PHE A 131 -1.27 11.82 16.15
C PHE A 131 -2.15 10.60 16.33
N VAL A 132 -1.95 9.52 15.58
CA VAL A 132 -2.82 8.34 15.71
C VAL A 132 -2.50 7.60 17.00
N LYS A 133 -3.46 7.61 17.92
CA LYS A 133 -3.39 6.85 19.17
C LYS A 133 -3.99 5.48 18.97
N GLU A 134 -3.17 4.47 19.21
CA GLU A 134 -3.59 3.09 19.20
C GLU A 134 -4.20 2.69 20.54
N LYS A 135 -5.33 1.96 20.51
CA LYS A 135 -5.94 1.38 21.71
C LYS A 135 -5.07 0.18 22.17
N ARG A 136 -3.98 0.48 22.88
CA ARG A 136 -3.09 -0.56 23.45
C ARG A 136 -3.87 -1.49 24.39
N SER A 137 -3.75 -2.80 24.17
CA SER A 137 -4.05 -3.80 25.20
C SER A 137 -2.80 -4.05 26.05
N LYS A 138 -3.01 -4.31 27.35
CA LYS A 138 -1.95 -4.63 28.32
C LYS A 138 -1.35 -6.02 28.14
N GLU A 139 -1.94 -6.87 27.31
CA GLU A 139 -1.44 -8.23 27.07
C GLU A 139 -0.32 -8.22 26.03
N SER A 140 0.91 -8.41 26.50
CA SER A 140 2.09 -8.61 25.66
C SER A 140 2.05 -10.02 25.07
N PHE A 141 1.37 -10.20 23.94
CA PHE A 141 1.42 -11.45 23.21
C PHE A 141 2.78 -11.56 22.49
N SER A 142 3.53 -12.65 22.74
CA SER A 142 4.84 -12.84 22.11
C SER A 142 4.66 -13.35 20.67
N ILE A 143 5.37 -12.74 19.72
CA ILE A 143 5.41 -13.16 18.31
C ILE A 143 5.85 -14.64 18.19
N LEU A 144 6.67 -15.11 19.14
CA LEU A 144 7.11 -16.52 19.24
C LEU A 144 5.98 -17.51 19.57
N GLN A 145 4.85 -17.05 20.11
CA GLN A 145 3.68 -17.88 20.41
C GLN A 145 2.64 -17.90 19.28
N LEU A 146 2.90 -17.19 18.17
CA LEU A 146 2.09 -17.35 16.95
C LEU A 146 2.28 -18.77 16.43
N LYS A 147 1.32 -19.63 16.75
CA LYS A 147 1.17 -20.89 16.05
C LYS A 147 0.64 -20.55 14.66
N PHE A 148 1.56 -20.40 13.70
CA PHE A 148 1.25 -20.22 12.28
C PHE A 148 0.18 -21.20 11.79
N LEU A 149 0.17 -22.41 12.37
CA LEU A 149 -0.86 -23.42 12.15
C LEU A 149 -2.27 -22.95 12.53
N GLU A 150 -2.46 -22.27 13.66
CA GLU A 150 -3.76 -21.79 14.14
C GLU A 150 -4.26 -20.61 13.28
N ALA A 151 -3.36 -19.73 12.81
CA ALA A 151 -3.72 -18.66 11.87
C ALA A 151 -4.19 -19.23 10.53
N PHE A 152 -3.47 -20.22 9.99
CA PHE A 152 -3.86 -20.91 8.75
C PHE A 152 -5.16 -21.72 8.92
N GLN A 153 -5.36 -22.34 10.09
CA GLN A 153 -6.60 -23.04 10.42
C GLN A 153 -7.78 -22.07 10.46
N ARG A 154 -7.68 -20.91 11.12
CA ARG A 154 -8.75 -19.91 11.11
C ARG A 154 -9.12 -19.40 9.72
N ILE A 155 -8.11 -19.15 8.86
CA ILE A 155 -8.35 -18.77 7.46
C ILE A 155 -9.09 -19.89 6.72
N ARG A 156 -8.63 -21.13 6.88
CA ARG A 156 -9.25 -22.31 6.27
C ARG A 156 -10.68 -22.49 6.76
N ASP A 157 -10.93 -22.39 8.05
CA ASP A 157 -12.24 -22.61 8.66
C ASP A 157 -13.21 -21.52 8.22
N THR A 158 -12.77 -20.26 8.11
CA THR A 158 -13.54 -19.16 7.51
C THR A 158 -13.89 -19.45 6.04
N PHE A 159 -12.94 -20.00 5.28
CA PHE A 159 -13.17 -20.37 3.87
C PHE A 159 -14.15 -21.55 3.74
N VAL A 160 -14.08 -22.52 4.66
CA VAL A 160 -15.02 -23.66 4.72
C VAL A 160 -16.41 -23.18 5.11
N ASP A 161 -16.54 -22.31 6.10
CA ASP A 161 -17.82 -21.72 6.51
C ASP A 161 -18.42 -20.82 5.44
N SER A 162 -17.59 -20.16 4.62
CA SER A 162 -18.06 -19.35 3.48
C SER A 162 -18.82 -20.18 2.44
N LYS A 163 -18.58 -21.50 2.36
CA LYS A 163 -19.35 -22.41 1.48
C LYS A 163 -20.82 -22.51 1.85
N LYS A 164 -21.21 -22.15 3.08
CA LYS A 164 -22.61 -22.04 3.50
C LYS A 164 -23.35 -20.90 2.76
N TYR A 165 -22.62 -19.97 2.14
CA TYR A 165 -23.15 -18.83 1.41
C TYR A 165 -22.77 -18.91 -0.08
N PRO A 166 -23.55 -19.63 -0.92
CA PRO A 166 -23.18 -19.91 -2.31
C PRO A 166 -23.04 -18.65 -3.18
N HIS A 167 -23.73 -17.56 -2.83
CA HIS A 167 -23.61 -16.27 -3.52
C HIS A 167 -22.35 -15.49 -3.13
N LEU A 168 -21.79 -15.71 -1.94
CA LEU A 168 -20.59 -15.02 -1.46
C LEU A 168 -19.38 -15.39 -2.30
N ILE A 169 -19.18 -16.66 -2.61
CA ILE A 169 -18.03 -17.12 -3.43
C ILE A 169 -18.14 -16.56 -4.86
N LYS A 170 -19.33 -16.55 -5.46
CA LYS A 170 -19.56 -15.94 -6.78
C LYS A 170 -19.27 -14.45 -6.76
N PHE A 171 -19.71 -13.74 -5.72
CA PHE A 171 -19.39 -12.33 -5.52
C PHE A 171 -17.89 -12.09 -5.38
N LEU A 172 -17.19 -12.85 -4.54
CA LEU A 172 -15.74 -12.72 -4.35
C LEU A 172 -14.95 -12.98 -5.64
N LEU A 173 -15.35 -13.97 -6.42
CA LEU A 173 -14.71 -14.29 -7.69
C LEU A 173 -14.96 -13.19 -8.74
N ALA A 174 -16.20 -12.70 -8.83
CA ALA A 174 -16.53 -11.56 -9.70
C ALA A 174 -15.77 -10.29 -9.28
N ALA A 175 -15.75 -9.97 -7.99
CA ALA A 175 -15.01 -8.84 -7.43
C ALA A 175 -13.51 -8.98 -7.69
N PHE A 176 -12.94 -10.18 -7.51
CA PHE A 176 -11.54 -10.45 -7.81
C PHE A 176 -11.22 -10.16 -9.28
N ILE A 177 -11.98 -10.72 -10.23
CA ILE A 177 -11.73 -10.49 -11.66
C ILE A 177 -11.85 -9.00 -11.99
N PHE A 178 -12.92 -8.34 -11.52
CA PHE A 178 -13.16 -6.94 -11.79
C PHE A 178 -12.05 -6.04 -11.23
N LEU A 179 -11.67 -6.22 -9.97
CA LEU A 179 -10.61 -5.45 -9.33
C LEU A 179 -9.24 -5.68 -9.99
N ASN A 180 -8.93 -6.91 -10.39
CA ASN A 180 -7.68 -7.20 -11.12
C ASN A 180 -7.64 -6.52 -12.49
N ALA A 181 -8.75 -6.52 -13.23
CA ALA A 181 -8.85 -5.85 -14.52
C ALA A 181 -8.67 -4.33 -14.39
N VAL A 182 -9.32 -3.72 -13.41
CA VAL A 182 -9.18 -2.28 -13.11
C VAL A 182 -7.74 -1.94 -12.71
N ASN A 183 -7.15 -2.68 -11.76
CA ASN A 183 -5.78 -2.42 -11.31
C ASN A 183 -4.75 -2.57 -12.43
N THR A 184 -4.92 -3.59 -13.28
CA THR A 184 -4.05 -3.81 -14.44
C THR A 184 -4.15 -2.64 -15.41
N THR A 185 -5.37 -2.17 -15.70
CA THR A 185 -5.58 -1.01 -16.56
C THR A 185 -4.86 0.22 -16.02
N ILE A 186 -4.99 0.51 -14.72
CA ILE A 186 -4.34 1.66 -14.07
C ILE A 186 -2.80 1.56 -14.18
N ILE A 187 -2.23 0.39 -13.89
CA ILE A 187 -0.77 0.17 -13.91
C ILE A 187 -0.19 0.34 -15.33
N PHE A 188 -0.87 -0.20 -16.35
CA PHE A 188 -0.40 -0.15 -17.73
C PHE A 188 -0.80 1.13 -18.47
N MET A 189 -1.66 1.97 -17.89
CA MET A 189 -2.14 3.21 -18.53
C MET A 189 -0.99 4.10 -19.01
N SER A 190 0.02 4.32 -18.15
CA SER A 190 1.22 5.12 -18.49
C SER A 190 1.97 4.55 -19.70
N VAL A 191 2.14 3.24 -19.72
CA VAL A 191 2.88 2.54 -20.79
C VAL A 191 2.10 2.61 -22.10
N TYR A 192 0.79 2.34 -22.05
CA TYR A 192 -0.10 2.38 -23.21
C TYR A 192 -0.15 3.78 -23.83
N THR A 193 -0.44 4.80 -23.02
CA THR A 193 -0.54 6.20 -23.48
C THR A 193 0.78 6.69 -24.09
N LYS A 194 1.92 6.25 -23.56
CA LYS A 194 3.22 6.60 -24.11
C LYS A 194 3.59 5.83 -25.38
N LYS A 195 3.36 4.52 -25.41
CA LYS A 195 3.81 3.64 -26.51
C LYS A 195 2.85 3.57 -27.67
N VAL A 196 1.55 3.67 -27.42
CA VAL A 196 0.49 3.53 -28.43
C VAL A 196 -0.03 4.89 -28.85
N LEU A 197 -0.37 5.78 -27.90
CA LEU A 197 -0.87 7.12 -28.22
C LEU A 197 0.25 8.14 -28.50
N GLY A 198 1.50 7.77 -28.26
CA GLY A 198 2.67 8.62 -28.55
C GLY A 198 2.81 9.85 -27.67
N PHE A 199 2.22 9.85 -26.46
CA PHE A 199 2.27 11.03 -25.58
C PHE A 199 3.70 11.34 -25.13
N THR A 200 4.03 12.63 -25.10
CA THR A 200 5.23 13.15 -24.45
C THR A 200 5.11 13.04 -22.92
N ASP A 201 6.25 13.10 -22.21
CA ASP A 201 6.27 13.06 -20.73
C ASP A 201 5.43 14.20 -20.11
N ALA A 202 5.35 15.37 -20.77
CA ALA A 202 4.52 16.49 -20.33
C ALA A 202 3.02 16.26 -20.53
N GLN A 203 2.64 15.66 -21.66
CA GLN A 203 1.24 15.28 -21.94
C GLN A 203 0.77 14.18 -20.98
N LEU A 204 1.65 13.22 -20.66
CA LEU A 204 1.37 12.17 -19.70
C LEU A 204 1.09 12.74 -18.30
N VAL A 205 1.91 13.69 -17.82
CA VAL A 205 1.65 14.39 -16.55
C VAL A 205 0.32 15.14 -16.57
N SER A 206 0.01 15.83 -17.67
CA SER A 206 -1.25 16.57 -17.80
C SER A 206 -2.45 15.61 -17.81
N PHE A 207 -2.34 14.49 -18.52
CA PHE A 207 -3.36 13.45 -18.56
C PHE A 207 -3.70 12.91 -17.16
N TYR A 208 -2.70 12.63 -16.32
CA TYR A 208 -2.90 12.16 -14.94
C TYR A 208 -3.50 13.21 -13.99
N ILE A 209 -3.42 14.50 -14.31
CA ILE A 209 -3.99 15.56 -13.46
C ILE A 209 -5.47 15.78 -13.78
N PHE A 210 -5.86 15.58 -15.05
CA PHE A 210 -7.22 15.88 -15.54
C PHE A 210 -8.12 14.66 -15.76
N SER A 211 -7.59 13.43 -15.64
CA SER A 211 -8.34 12.16 -15.77
C SER A 211 -8.55 11.51 -14.42
#